data_AF-A0A5S9MH87-F1
#
_entry.id   AF-A0A5S9MH87-F1
#
_cell.length_a   1.000
_cell.length_b   1.000
_cell.length_c   1.000
_cell.angle_alpha   90.00
_cell.angle_beta   90.00
_cell.angle_gamma   90.00
#
_symmetry.space_group_name_H-M   'P 1'
#
loop_
_entity.id
_entity.type
_entity.pdbx_description
1 polymer ?
#
loop_
_entity_poly.entity_id
_entity_poly.type
_entity_poly.pdbx_seq_one_letter_code
_entity_poly.pdbx_strand_id
1 'polypeptide(L)'
;MRKVTLMDVYTHPVAQKYLNRSGKAHAIACAYHAFKLAVQAGINPDLAVKAALLHDIGHYEWYTAGGEWDYETYRRNDIHAIKGAERAHKLLIRLGEEPKAAKDIALAILLHTDSYLPEGDLHKDTLQQIVKKADEMDEEPGGHHITDK
;
A
#
# COMPACT_ATOMS: atom_id res chain seq x y z
N MET A 1 -15.81 -1.09 19.03
CA MET A 1 -15.27 -1.28 17.67
C MET A 1 -16.34 -0.90 16.67
N ARG A 2 -15.99 -0.12 15.64
CA ARG A 2 -16.92 0.23 14.56
C ARG A 2 -16.38 -0.32 13.25
N LYS A 3 -17.27 -0.64 12.31
CA LYS A 3 -16.86 -0.97 10.95
C LYS A 3 -16.33 0.30 10.28
N VAL A 4 -15.00 0.44 10.17
CA VAL A 4 -14.39 1.54 9.43
C VAL A 4 -14.65 1.29 7.95
N THR A 5 -15.13 2.29 7.22
CA THR A 5 -15.36 2.16 5.78
C THR A 5 -14.12 2.58 4.99
N LEU A 6 -14.04 2.20 3.71
CA LEU A 6 -13.02 2.73 2.81
C LEU A 6 -13.07 4.27 2.74
N MET A 7 -14.26 4.86 2.80
CA MET A 7 -14.43 6.31 2.81
C MET A 7 -13.91 6.96 4.09
N ASP A 8 -14.12 6.35 5.26
CA ASP A 8 -13.52 6.83 6.53
C ASP A 8 -12.00 6.93 6.42
N VAL A 9 -11.37 5.92 5.80
CA VAL A 9 -9.92 5.90 5.56
C VAL A 9 -9.54 6.97 4.53
N TYR A 10 -10.19 6.97 3.37
CA TYR A 10 -9.87 7.86 2.26
C TYR A 10 -9.98 9.32 2.67
N THR A 11 -11.04 9.75 3.34
CA THR A 11 -11.23 11.16 3.70
C THR A 11 -10.40 11.61 4.90
N HIS A 12 -9.71 10.69 5.59
CA HIS A 12 -8.95 11.04 6.78
C HIS A 12 -7.73 11.91 6.42
N PRO A 13 -7.47 13.05 7.11
CA PRO A 13 -6.38 13.97 6.75
C PRO A 13 -5.00 13.31 6.70
N VAL A 14 -4.73 12.35 7.59
CA VAL A 14 -3.47 11.60 7.61
C VAL A 14 -3.32 10.73 6.37
N ALA A 15 -4.38 10.02 5.93
CA ALA A 15 -4.33 9.24 4.72
C ALA A 15 -4.13 10.15 3.50
N GLN A 16 -4.93 11.21 3.39
CA GLN A 16 -4.83 12.20 2.31
C GLN A 16 -3.44 12.80 2.17
N LYS A 17 -2.77 13.14 3.28
CA LYS A 17 -1.39 13.65 3.26
C LYS A 17 -0.42 12.71 2.54
N TYR A 18 -0.51 11.40 2.78
CA TYR A 18 0.41 10.43 2.21
C TYR A 18 -0.02 9.95 0.83
N LEU A 19 -1.32 9.77 0.60
CA LEU A 19 -1.87 9.47 -0.73
C LEU A 19 -1.53 10.56 -1.75
N ASN A 20 -1.53 11.84 -1.34
CA ASN A 20 -1.08 12.94 -2.20
C ASN A 20 0.40 12.84 -2.60
N ARG A 21 1.24 12.20 -1.77
CA ARG A 21 2.68 12.08 -2.01
C ARG A 21 3.01 10.87 -2.86
N SER A 22 2.31 9.75 -2.66
CA SER A 22 2.57 8.51 -3.37
C SER A 22 1.77 8.34 -4.67
N GLY A 23 0.85 9.26 -4.97
CA GLY A 23 0.00 9.17 -6.18
C GLY A 23 -1.40 8.65 -5.88
N LYS A 24 -2.36 9.56 -5.77
CA LYS A 24 -3.76 9.22 -5.49
C LYS A 24 -4.41 8.38 -6.58
N ALA A 25 -4.12 8.68 -7.85
CA ALA A 25 -4.71 7.98 -8.98
C ALA A 25 -4.32 6.50 -8.95
N HIS A 26 -3.01 6.24 -8.78
CA HIS A 26 -2.44 4.92 -8.60
C HIS A 26 -3.10 4.16 -7.42
N ALA A 27 -3.12 4.77 -6.22
CA ALA A 27 -3.73 4.13 -5.05
C ALA A 27 -5.22 3.77 -5.26
N ILE A 28 -5.98 4.60 -5.98
CA ILE A 28 -7.39 4.32 -6.31
C ILE A 28 -7.51 3.20 -7.34
N ALA A 29 -6.64 3.16 -8.35
CA ALA A 29 -6.59 2.10 -9.34
C ALA A 29 -6.24 0.74 -8.69
N CYS A 30 -5.20 0.69 -7.85
CA CYS A 30 -4.82 -0.49 -7.08
C CYS A 30 -5.98 -0.96 -6.18
N ALA A 31 -6.67 -0.05 -5.49
CA ALA A 31 -7.87 -0.41 -4.72
C ALA A 31 -8.98 -1.02 -5.59
N TYR A 32 -9.19 -0.51 -6.81
CA TYR A 32 -10.16 -1.07 -7.76
C TYR A 32 -9.75 -2.46 -8.28
N HIS A 33 -8.48 -2.68 -8.57
CA HIS A 33 -7.95 -4.00 -8.95
C HIS A 33 -8.08 -5.00 -7.80
N ALA A 34 -7.71 -4.60 -6.59
CA ALA A 34 -7.83 -5.43 -5.39
C ALA A 34 -9.28 -5.83 -5.11
N PHE A 35 -10.25 -4.92 -5.34
CA PHE A 35 -11.67 -5.24 -5.25
C PHE A 35 -12.05 -6.41 -6.17
N LYS A 36 -11.70 -6.33 -7.45
CA LYS A 36 -12.01 -7.38 -8.43
C LYS A 36 -11.37 -8.71 -8.07
N LEU A 37 -10.08 -8.67 -7.72
CA LEU A 37 -9.32 -9.87 -7.35
C LEU A 37 -9.86 -10.52 -6.08
N ALA A 38 -10.23 -9.74 -5.06
CA ALA A 38 -10.80 -10.26 -3.82
C ALA A 38 -12.15 -10.93 -4.03
N VAL A 39 -13.03 -10.34 -4.87
CA VAL A 39 -14.31 -10.95 -5.25
C VAL A 39 -14.08 -12.27 -5.98
N GLN A 40 -13.13 -12.33 -6.93
CA GLN A 40 -12.79 -13.55 -7.65
C GLN A 40 -12.21 -14.64 -6.74
N ALA A 41 -11.40 -14.27 -5.77
CA ALA A 41 -10.77 -15.19 -4.82
C ALA A 41 -11.68 -15.59 -3.65
N GLY A 42 -12.88 -15.02 -3.53
CA GLY A 42 -13.81 -15.32 -2.45
C GLY A 42 -13.35 -14.86 -1.06
N ILE A 43 -12.47 -13.85 -0.97
CA ILE A 43 -12.02 -13.26 0.30
C ILE A 43 -12.73 -11.92 0.57
N ASN A 44 -12.58 -11.38 1.78
CA ASN A 44 -13.20 -10.10 2.16
C ASN A 44 -12.67 -8.93 1.31
N PRO A 45 -13.49 -8.32 0.41
CA PRO A 45 -13.02 -7.22 -0.44
C PRO A 45 -12.67 -5.97 0.36
N ASP A 46 -13.29 -5.73 1.52
CA ASP A 46 -13.05 -4.55 2.35
C ASP A 46 -11.60 -4.49 2.87
N LEU A 47 -11.02 -5.64 3.25
CA LEU A 47 -9.61 -5.70 3.66
C LEU A 47 -8.69 -5.44 2.47
N ALA A 48 -9.00 -6.05 1.32
CA ALA A 48 -8.18 -5.93 0.11
C ALA A 48 -8.13 -4.49 -0.40
N VAL A 49 -9.27 -3.80 -0.50
CA VAL A 49 -9.31 -2.41 -0.99
C VAL A 49 -8.65 -1.43 -0.02
N LYS A 50 -8.76 -1.64 1.29
CA LYS A 50 -8.07 -0.80 2.28
C LYS A 50 -6.57 -1.01 2.25
N ALA A 51 -6.12 -2.26 2.13
CA ALA A 51 -4.70 -2.57 2.02
C ALA A 51 -4.10 -2.00 0.74
N ALA A 52 -4.75 -2.20 -0.41
CA ALA A 52 -4.30 -1.67 -1.69
C ALA A 52 -4.40 -0.13 -1.75
N LEU A 53 -5.39 0.52 -1.13
CA LEU A 53 -5.41 1.98 -1.06
C LEU A 53 -4.22 2.53 -0.24
N LEU A 54 -3.80 1.81 0.80
CA LEU A 54 -2.81 2.29 1.77
C LEU A 54 -1.39 1.76 1.56
N HIS A 55 -1.15 0.90 0.56
CA HIS A 55 0.13 0.18 0.42
C HIS A 55 1.34 1.13 0.37
N ASP A 56 1.14 2.26 -0.30
CA ASP A 56 2.19 3.22 -0.63
C ASP A 56 2.29 4.44 0.29
N ILE A 57 1.50 4.50 1.36
CA ILE A 57 1.55 5.63 2.31
C ILE A 57 2.88 5.71 3.09
N GLY A 58 3.76 4.73 2.88
CA GLY A 58 5.11 4.66 3.39
C GLY A 58 6.13 5.53 2.64
N HIS A 59 5.86 5.86 1.37
CA HIS A 59 6.82 6.52 0.48
C HIS A 59 7.39 7.82 1.06
N TYR A 60 8.63 8.07 0.68
CA TYR A 60 9.39 9.25 1.05
C TYR A 60 10.25 9.64 -0.14
N GLU A 61 10.23 10.92 -0.48
CA GLU A 61 11.06 11.44 -1.56
C GLU A 61 12.50 11.61 -1.05
N TRP A 62 13.44 10.93 -1.71
CA TRP A 62 14.88 11.08 -1.44
C TRP A 62 15.46 12.02 -2.49
N TYR A 63 15.82 13.23 -2.06
CA TYR A 63 16.52 14.19 -2.90
C TYR A 63 17.97 14.30 -2.45
N THR A 64 18.88 14.44 -3.42
CA THR A 64 20.25 14.87 -3.15
C THR A 64 20.25 16.30 -2.59
N ALA A 65 21.39 16.74 -2.04
CA ALA A 65 21.59 18.12 -1.63
C ALA A 65 21.38 19.15 -2.76
N GLY A 66 21.43 18.70 -4.03
CA GLY A 66 21.15 19.50 -5.23
C GLY A 66 19.69 19.48 -5.69
N GLY A 67 18.80 18.74 -5.02
CA GLY A 67 17.38 18.62 -5.38
C GLY A 67 17.06 17.59 -6.46
N GLU A 68 18.05 16.83 -6.94
CA GLU A 68 17.84 15.74 -7.88
C GLU A 68 17.37 14.46 -7.16
N TRP A 69 16.47 13.69 -7.76
CA TRP A 69 16.01 12.42 -7.21
C TRP A 69 17.13 11.39 -7.23
N ASP A 70 17.49 10.85 -6.07
CA ASP A 70 18.55 9.84 -5.93
C ASP A 70 17.94 8.43 -5.91
N TYR A 71 17.74 7.87 -7.10
CA TYR A 71 17.13 6.55 -7.27
C TYR A 71 17.95 5.42 -6.62
N GLU A 72 19.27 5.47 -6.69
CA GLU A 72 20.13 4.42 -6.13
C GLU A 72 20.11 4.43 -4.60
N THR A 73 20.16 5.62 -3.99
CA THR A 73 20.02 5.77 -2.54
C THR A 73 18.61 5.38 -2.10
N TYR A 74 17.58 5.76 -2.86
CA TYR A 74 16.20 5.33 -2.63
C TYR A 74 16.13 3.81 -2.60
N ARG A 75 16.50 3.13 -3.68
CA ARG A 75 16.40 1.67 -3.81
C ARG A 75 17.12 0.92 -2.69
N ARG A 76 18.30 1.39 -2.26
CA ARG A 76 19.09 0.73 -1.21
C ARG A 76 18.54 0.90 0.20
N ASN A 77 17.81 1.99 0.46
CA ASN A 77 17.33 2.35 1.79
C ASN A 77 15.80 2.36 1.87
N ASP A 78 15.15 1.86 0.84
CA ASP A 78 13.71 1.88 0.73
C ASP A 78 13.10 0.91 1.74
N ILE A 79 12.28 1.47 2.62
CA ILE A 79 11.54 0.74 3.64
C ILE A 79 10.08 1.19 3.64
N HIS A 80 9.58 1.70 2.49
CA HIS A 80 8.23 2.26 2.40
C HIS A 80 7.19 1.23 2.87
N ALA A 81 7.32 -0.04 2.52
CA ALA A 81 6.40 -1.08 2.97
C ALA A 81 6.35 -1.19 4.51
N ILE A 82 7.50 -1.15 5.20
CA ILE A 82 7.56 -1.18 6.69
C ILE A 82 6.88 0.05 7.27
N LYS A 83 7.18 1.24 6.75
CA LYS A 83 6.59 2.51 7.22
C LYS A 83 5.10 2.58 6.91
N GLY A 84 4.69 2.10 5.74
CA GLY A 84 3.31 2.04 5.27
C GLY A 84 2.48 1.14 6.18
N ALA A 85 2.99 -0.05 6.49
CA ALA A 85 2.34 -1.01 7.39
C ALA A 85 2.09 -0.42 8.79
N GLU A 86 3.10 0.21 9.41
CA GLU A 86 2.94 0.87 10.72
C GLU A 86 1.90 1.99 10.68
N ARG A 87 1.99 2.86 9.66
CA ARG A 87 1.09 4.02 9.51
C ARG A 87 -0.35 3.58 9.30
N ALA A 88 -0.57 2.58 8.45
CA ALA A 88 -1.88 2.05 8.14
C ALA A 88 -2.50 1.39 9.37
N HIS A 89 -1.74 0.54 10.05
CA HIS A 89 -2.18 -0.10 11.29
C HIS A 89 -2.62 0.94 12.33
N LYS A 90 -1.77 1.94 12.59
CA LYS A 90 -2.05 3.02 13.55
C LYS A 90 -3.27 3.83 13.17
N LEU A 91 -3.44 4.16 11.88
CA LEU A 91 -4.60 4.88 11.37
C LEU A 91 -5.89 4.08 11.60
N LEU A 92 -5.91 2.80 11.22
CA LEU A 92 -7.08 1.93 11.34
C LEU A 92 -7.50 1.74 12.81
N ILE A 93 -6.53 1.50 13.71
CA ILE A 93 -6.80 1.40 15.15
C ILE A 93 -7.42 2.70 15.68
N ARG A 94 -6.90 3.87 15.28
CA ARG A 94 -7.47 5.17 15.69
C ARG A 94 -8.86 5.42 15.15
N LEU A 95 -9.14 4.93 13.94
CA LEU A 95 -10.47 4.99 13.35
C LEU A 95 -11.45 3.99 14.00
N GLY A 96 -10.97 3.07 14.83
CA GLY A 96 -11.79 2.11 15.57
C GLY A 96 -12.06 0.79 14.84
N GLU A 97 -11.21 0.46 13.85
CA GLU A 97 -11.22 -0.82 13.12
C GLU A 97 -10.98 -2.01 14.07
N GLU A 98 -11.43 -3.18 13.66
CA GLU A 98 -11.12 -4.42 14.36
C GLU A 98 -9.59 -4.70 14.36
N PRO A 99 -8.96 -5.01 15.51
CA PRO A 99 -7.50 -5.18 15.58
C PRO A 99 -6.91 -6.24 14.65
N LYS A 100 -7.56 -7.39 14.48
CA LYS A 100 -7.11 -8.44 13.55
C LYS A 100 -7.22 -7.94 12.10
N ALA A 101 -8.29 -7.26 11.70
CA ALA A 101 -8.41 -6.63 10.39
C ALA A 101 -7.29 -5.60 10.14
N ALA A 102 -7.00 -4.74 11.13
CA ALA A 102 -5.90 -3.78 11.04
C ALA A 102 -4.54 -4.47 10.90
N LYS A 103 -4.31 -5.57 11.62
CA LYS A 103 -3.11 -6.41 11.49
C LYS A 103 -3.01 -7.04 10.10
N ASP A 104 -4.09 -7.65 9.62
CA ASP A 104 -4.11 -8.36 8.34
C ASP A 104 -3.85 -7.37 7.17
N ILE A 105 -4.44 -6.17 7.24
CA ILE A 105 -4.15 -5.08 6.30
C ILE A 105 -2.68 -4.65 6.39
N ALA A 106 -2.13 -4.47 7.59
CA ALA A 106 -0.75 -4.07 7.77
C ALA A 106 0.25 -5.11 7.24
N LEU A 107 -0.04 -6.41 7.41
CA LEU A 107 0.78 -7.48 6.83
C LEU A 107 0.69 -7.51 5.30
N ALA A 108 -0.48 -7.28 4.73
CA ALA A 108 -0.64 -7.16 3.29
C ALA A 108 0.15 -5.98 2.71
N ILE A 109 0.14 -4.84 3.40
CA ILE A 109 0.97 -3.68 3.05
C ILE A 109 2.45 -3.96 3.27
N LEU A 110 2.83 -4.68 4.31
CA LEU A 110 4.24 -5.03 4.49
C LEU A 110 4.74 -5.88 3.32
N LEU A 111 3.97 -6.88 2.89
CA LEU A 111 4.42 -7.89 1.94
C LEU A 111 4.02 -7.65 0.48
N HIS A 112 3.54 -6.44 0.15
CA HIS A 112 3.14 -6.09 -1.22
C HIS A 112 4.33 -6.04 -2.18
N THR A 113 5.52 -5.68 -1.69
CA THR A 113 6.78 -5.72 -2.44
C THR A 113 7.84 -6.51 -1.69
N ASP A 114 8.81 -7.03 -2.43
CA ASP A 114 9.95 -7.80 -1.92
C ASP A 114 11.26 -6.99 -1.92
N SER A 115 11.21 -5.72 -2.37
CA SER A 115 12.40 -4.89 -2.62
C SER A 115 13.31 -4.65 -1.42
N TYR A 116 12.77 -4.74 -0.21
CA TYR A 116 13.44 -4.41 1.05
C TYR A 116 13.76 -5.65 1.91
N LEU A 117 13.32 -6.84 1.48
CA LEU A 117 13.52 -8.09 2.22
C LEU A 117 14.87 -8.73 1.82
N PRO A 118 15.56 -9.42 2.75
CA PRO A 118 16.69 -10.26 2.39
C PRO A 118 16.23 -11.43 1.50
N GLU A 119 17.15 -12.00 0.72
CA GLU A 119 16.88 -13.16 -0.12
C GLU A 119 16.27 -14.32 0.69
N GLY A 120 15.19 -14.91 0.18
CA GLY A 120 14.51 -16.04 0.80
C GLY A 120 13.06 -16.17 0.35
N ASP A 121 12.43 -17.29 0.72
CA ASP A 121 11.02 -17.55 0.45
C ASP A 121 10.17 -17.23 1.68
N LEU A 122 9.21 -16.30 1.52
CA LEU A 122 8.18 -16.02 2.51
C LEU A 122 6.82 -16.45 1.96
N HIS A 123 6.13 -17.32 2.71
CA HIS A 123 4.76 -17.69 2.36
C HIS A 123 3.83 -16.48 2.50
N LYS A 124 3.24 -16.06 1.37
CA LYS A 124 2.23 -15.00 1.31
C LYS A 124 0.82 -15.59 1.26
N ASP A 125 -0.07 -15.12 2.11
CA ASP A 125 -1.50 -15.47 2.05
C ASP A 125 -2.20 -14.81 0.85
N THR A 126 -3.46 -15.20 0.62
CA THR A 126 -4.26 -14.70 -0.51
C THR A 126 -4.44 -13.18 -0.49
N LEU A 127 -4.55 -12.56 0.68
CA LEU A 127 -4.71 -11.10 0.78
C LEU A 127 -3.42 -10.38 0.36
N GLN A 128 -2.28 -10.85 0.85
CA GLN A 128 -0.95 -10.31 0.49
C GLN A 128 -0.66 -10.47 -1.01
N GLN A 129 -1.01 -11.64 -1.58
CA GLN A 129 -0.88 -11.87 -3.02
C GLN A 129 -1.79 -10.95 -3.85
N ILE A 130 -3.00 -10.67 -3.37
CA ILE A 130 -3.93 -9.76 -4.06
C ILE A 130 -3.42 -8.33 -4.06
N VAL A 131 -2.88 -7.84 -2.94
CA VAL A 131 -2.35 -6.47 -2.87
C VAL A 131 -1.17 -6.30 -3.80
N LYS A 132 -0.20 -7.24 -3.77
CA LYS A 132 0.93 -7.27 -4.71
C LYS A 132 0.46 -7.28 -6.16
N LYS A 133 -0.47 -8.18 -6.51
CA LYS A 133 -0.97 -8.28 -7.88
C LYS A 133 -1.76 -7.04 -8.32
N ALA A 134 -2.50 -6.42 -7.41
CA ALA A 134 -3.27 -5.21 -7.71
C ALA A 134 -2.35 -4.03 -8.03
N ASP A 135 -1.22 -3.95 -7.34
CA ASP A 135 -0.15 -2.98 -7.57
C ASP A 135 0.52 -3.19 -8.93
N GLU A 136 0.98 -4.42 -9.21
CA GLU A 136 1.57 -4.83 -10.50
C GLU A 136 0.63 -4.65 -11.71
N MET A 137 -0.69 -4.57 -11.50
CA MET A 137 -1.67 -4.37 -12.56
C MET A 137 -1.79 -2.92 -13.02
N ASP A 138 -1.37 -1.95 -12.20
CA ASP A 138 -1.37 -0.53 -12.52
C ASP A 138 0.03 -0.02 -12.98
N GLU A 139 1.09 -0.78 -12.71
CA GLU A 139 2.43 -0.53 -13.24
C GLU A 139 2.55 -0.95 -14.73
N GLU A 140 3.10 -0.08 -15.59
CA GLU A 140 3.41 -0.47 -16.97
C GLU A 140 4.54 -1.53 -17.01
N PRO A 141 4.64 -2.35 -18.08
CA PRO A 141 5.78 -3.24 -18.29
C PRO A 141 7.09 -2.42 -18.31
N GLY A 142 7.87 -2.47 -17.23
CA GLY A 142 9.10 -1.69 -17.05
C GLY A 142 9.14 -0.79 -15.81
N GLY A 143 8.09 -0.76 -14.99
CA GLY A 143 8.09 -0.01 -13.72
C GLY A 143 7.89 1.50 -13.88
N HIS A 144 7.32 1.95 -15.00
CA HIS A 144 6.92 3.33 -15.18
C HIS A 144 5.50 3.55 -14.63
N HIS A 145 5.35 4.55 -13.76
CA HIS A 145 4.05 4.95 -13.24
C HIS A 145 3.32 5.76 -14.30
N ILE A 146 2.02 5.51 -14.50
CA ILE A 146 1.17 6.21 -15.48
C ILE A 146 1.13 7.74 -15.25
N THR A 147 1.55 8.21 -14.07
CA THR A 147 1.58 9.62 -13.67
C THR A 147 2.86 10.39 -14.02
N ASP A 148 3.89 9.77 -14.61
CA ASP A 148 5.15 10.45 -14.98
C ASP A 148 5.06 11.24 -16.31
N LYS A 149 3.89 11.83 -16.63
CA LYS A 149 3.68 12.71 -17.79
C LYS A 149 3.13 14.08 -17.42
#